data_AF-A0A1A8Z017-F1
#
_entry.id   AF-A0A1A8Z017-F1
#
_cell.length_a   1.000
_cell.length_b   1.000
_cell.length_c   1.000
_cell.angle_alpha   90.00
_cell.angle_beta   90.00
_cell.angle_gamma   90.00
#
_symmetry.space_group_name_H-M   'P 1'
#
loop_
_entity.id
_entity.type
_entity.pdbx_description
1 polymer ?
#
loop_
_entity_poly.entity_id
_entity_poly.type
_entity_poly.pdbx_seq_one_letter_code
_entity_poly.pdbx_strand_id
1 'polypeptide(L)'
;MTAVKETTRRPLGQFAGRSVAGLFAVAGAGVVFGVLLMLVRFKWAPLYHADHEAAEWFNSLVAGKGPVVTVLKAISDLGGRPVLIWLVTIAVIGLLIRRQSRLAVYLIITGVGGLILDPSLKALVGRLRPVVDVPITHAPGHSFPSGHALGSFVAYGALLLVFLPAMRARWRKPAIAVVAVLVFLIGLTRIALGVHFVSDVLAGWLLGAVWLGITAYAFRLWRRERGRPVPPISEGLEPEAGEEIKPAPAEEHLLEHPRSSVAELVVGWVIVFGALYGFGMFVSYHAKGTFFATLDTEVPQWFAARRTDTLTELSWWWSKFGDTHAILLVSLVFCPIVLAIWRRWRPVLFVVLAMFGELSLFLASARVVERPRPPVENLDGQMPTSSFPSGHIAATICLWSAMAIIVFARTDRWWRWLFVAMAVIMPIGVATSRMYRGMHHPTDFMGAILLSALWISLLYWVVRPNADVTEGNRPAIESEQVHELDDELAKAGRED
;
A
#
# COMPACT_ATOMS: atom_id res chain seq x y z
N MET A 1 6.39 -47.08 -33.02
CA MET A 1 6.25 -45.66 -33.44
C MET A 1 4.83 -45.08 -33.32
N THR A 2 3.79 -45.89 -33.08
CA THR A 2 2.39 -45.45 -32.95
C THR A 2 2.01 -44.98 -31.53
N ALA A 3 2.53 -45.63 -30.48
CA ALA A 3 2.23 -45.26 -29.08
C ALA A 3 2.75 -43.87 -28.64
N VAL A 4 3.86 -43.39 -29.24
CA VAL A 4 4.45 -42.07 -28.96
C VAL A 4 3.68 -40.92 -29.64
N LYS A 5 2.98 -41.22 -30.75
CA LYS A 5 2.13 -40.24 -31.47
C LYS A 5 0.77 -40.01 -30.79
N GLU A 6 0.23 -41.01 -30.08
CA GLU A 6 -1.05 -40.89 -29.37
C GLU A 6 -0.94 -40.15 -28.04
N THR A 7 0.17 -40.31 -27.32
CA THR A 7 0.44 -39.63 -26.05
C THR A 7 0.70 -38.13 -26.21
N THR A 8 1.20 -37.69 -27.38
CA THR A 8 1.41 -36.26 -27.69
C THR A 8 0.17 -35.58 -28.29
N ARG A 9 -0.71 -36.31 -29.00
CA ARG A 9 -1.94 -35.74 -29.60
C ARG A 9 -3.05 -35.44 -28.61
N ARG A 10 -3.24 -36.26 -27.57
CA ARG A 10 -4.26 -36.04 -26.52
C ARG A 10 -4.09 -34.71 -25.74
N PRO A 11 -2.88 -34.33 -25.25
CA PRO A 11 -2.69 -33.05 -24.56
C PRO A 11 -2.81 -31.84 -25.50
N LEU A 12 -2.37 -31.96 -26.77
CA LEU A 12 -2.51 -30.89 -27.76
C LEU A 12 -3.97 -30.59 -28.12
N GLY A 13 -4.83 -31.62 -28.23
CA GLY A 13 -6.26 -31.46 -28.51
C GLY A 13 -7.04 -30.79 -27.37
N GLN A 14 -6.77 -31.17 -26.12
CA GLN A 14 -7.39 -30.54 -24.94
C GLN A 14 -6.90 -29.10 -24.71
N PHE A 15 -5.62 -28.83 -24.99
CA PHE A 15 -5.02 -27.50 -24.93
C PHE A 15 -5.55 -26.56 -26.01
N ALA A 16 -5.65 -27.04 -27.25
CA ALA A 16 -6.25 -26.30 -28.36
C ALA A 16 -7.73 -25.99 -28.05
N GLY A 17 -8.50 -26.97 -27.58
CA GLY A 17 -9.91 -26.77 -27.20
C GLY A 17 -10.11 -25.74 -26.08
N ARG A 18 -9.29 -25.76 -25.03
CA ARG A 18 -9.39 -24.79 -23.92
C ARG A 18 -8.88 -23.39 -24.29
N SER A 19 -7.85 -23.29 -25.14
CA SER A 19 -7.34 -21.99 -25.62
C SER A 19 -8.29 -21.33 -26.61
N VAL A 20 -8.97 -22.14 -27.44
CA VAL A 20 -10.02 -21.70 -28.36
C VAL A 20 -11.28 -21.29 -27.59
N ALA A 21 -11.69 -22.03 -26.56
CA ALA A 21 -12.81 -21.63 -25.70
C ALA A 21 -12.58 -20.28 -25.00
N GLY A 22 -11.35 -20.02 -24.53
CA GLY A 22 -10.97 -18.71 -23.96
C GLY A 22 -11.06 -17.58 -24.99
N LEU A 23 -10.62 -17.82 -26.23
CA LEU A 23 -10.72 -16.84 -27.31
C LEU A 23 -12.19 -16.55 -27.67
N PHE A 24 -13.04 -17.58 -27.74
CA PHE A 24 -14.48 -17.41 -27.96
C PHE A 24 -15.16 -16.64 -26.82
N ALA A 25 -14.76 -16.87 -25.57
CA ALA A 25 -15.28 -16.12 -24.43
C ALA A 25 -14.90 -14.62 -24.51
N VAL A 26 -13.65 -14.31 -24.87
CA VAL A 26 -13.18 -12.93 -25.08
C VAL A 26 -13.90 -12.28 -26.25
N ALA A 27 -14.03 -12.98 -27.38
CA ALA A 27 -14.76 -12.49 -28.54
C ALA A 27 -16.24 -12.24 -28.22
N GLY A 28 -16.89 -13.17 -27.51
CA GLY A 28 -18.27 -13.02 -27.05
C GLY A 28 -18.44 -11.81 -26.12
N ALA A 29 -17.56 -11.63 -25.13
CA ALA A 29 -17.58 -10.44 -24.27
C ALA A 29 -17.39 -9.13 -25.06
N GLY A 30 -16.52 -9.16 -26.09
CA GLY A 30 -16.32 -8.02 -27.00
C GLY A 30 -17.55 -7.70 -27.85
N VAL A 31 -18.26 -8.72 -28.35
CA VAL A 31 -19.51 -8.54 -29.09
C VAL A 31 -20.59 -7.96 -28.17
N VAL A 32 -20.77 -8.52 -26.96
CA VAL A 32 -21.75 -8.00 -25.98
C VAL A 32 -21.41 -6.55 -25.60
N PHE A 33 -20.13 -6.24 -25.41
CA PHE A 33 -19.67 -4.87 -25.19
C PHE A 33 -20.02 -3.96 -26.36
N GLY A 34 -19.76 -4.38 -27.59
CA GLY A 34 -20.07 -3.60 -28.80
C GLY A 34 -21.57 -3.35 -28.97
N VAL A 35 -22.40 -4.36 -28.70
CA VAL A 35 -23.87 -4.21 -28.71
C VAL A 35 -24.31 -3.22 -27.63
N LEU A 36 -23.82 -3.38 -26.40
CA LEU A 36 -24.15 -2.46 -25.29
C LEU A 36 -23.72 -1.02 -25.59
N LEU A 37 -22.53 -0.84 -26.14
CA LEU A 37 -22.00 0.44 -26.60
C LEU A 37 -22.93 1.09 -27.63
N MET A 38 -23.40 0.32 -28.62
CA MET A 38 -24.35 0.82 -29.62
C MET A 38 -25.70 1.20 -29.00
N LEU A 39 -26.26 0.34 -28.13
CA LEU A 39 -27.53 0.62 -27.44
C LEU A 39 -27.47 1.91 -26.61
N VAL A 40 -26.36 2.12 -25.91
CA VAL A 40 -26.11 3.34 -25.13
C VAL A 40 -25.91 4.54 -26.05
N ARG A 41 -25.12 4.41 -27.11
CA ARG A 41 -24.82 5.51 -28.06
C ARG A 41 -26.07 5.99 -28.79
N PHE A 42 -26.95 5.08 -29.18
CA PHE A 42 -28.22 5.39 -29.85
C PHE A 42 -29.38 5.66 -28.89
N LYS A 43 -29.13 5.68 -27.58
CA LYS A 43 -30.15 5.93 -26.53
C LYS A 43 -31.40 5.06 -26.71
N TRP A 44 -31.22 3.75 -26.89
CA TRP A 44 -32.34 2.83 -27.04
C TRP A 44 -33.25 2.89 -25.81
N ALA A 45 -34.52 3.27 -26.01
CA ALA A 45 -35.43 3.70 -24.94
C ALA A 45 -35.56 2.69 -23.77
N PRO A 46 -35.73 1.37 -24.00
CA PRO A 46 -35.84 0.41 -22.90
C PRO A 46 -34.61 0.38 -21.98
N LEU A 47 -33.40 0.41 -22.55
CA LEU A 47 -32.17 0.44 -21.76
C LEU A 47 -31.99 1.80 -21.06
N TYR A 48 -32.35 2.89 -21.74
CA TYR A 48 -32.26 4.24 -21.19
C TYR A 48 -33.16 4.40 -19.95
N HIS A 49 -34.42 3.96 -20.02
CA HIS A 49 -35.36 4.02 -18.90
C HIS A 49 -34.91 3.11 -17.74
N ALA A 50 -34.55 1.85 -18.04
CA ALA A 50 -34.09 0.92 -17.03
C ALA A 50 -32.83 1.42 -16.28
N ASP A 51 -31.89 2.07 -16.99
CA ASP A 51 -30.70 2.68 -16.38
C ASP A 51 -31.06 3.80 -15.40
N HIS A 52 -32.01 4.68 -15.74
CA HIS A 52 -32.42 5.81 -14.90
C HIS A 52 -33.21 5.35 -13.68
N GLU A 53 -34.21 4.48 -13.89
CA GLU A 53 -35.00 3.89 -12.80
C GLU A 53 -34.11 3.14 -11.80
N ALA A 54 -33.16 2.35 -12.30
CA ALA A 54 -32.22 1.64 -11.43
C ALA A 54 -31.33 2.62 -10.65
N ALA A 55 -30.78 3.65 -11.31
CA ALA A 55 -29.92 4.63 -10.65
C ALA A 55 -30.68 5.41 -9.55
N GLU A 56 -31.91 5.84 -9.81
CA GLU A 56 -32.78 6.50 -8.84
C GLU A 56 -33.13 5.57 -7.67
N TRP A 57 -33.52 4.33 -7.96
CA TRP A 57 -33.84 3.35 -6.93
C TRP A 57 -32.65 3.10 -5.99
N PHE A 58 -31.46 2.84 -6.54
CA PHE A 58 -30.26 2.64 -5.73
C PHE A 58 -29.85 3.89 -4.94
N ASN A 59 -29.97 5.09 -5.54
CA ASN A 59 -29.67 6.34 -4.84
C ASN A 59 -30.63 6.57 -3.67
N SER A 60 -31.94 6.31 -3.85
CA SER A 60 -32.96 6.47 -2.80
C SER A 60 -32.72 5.59 -1.56
N LEU A 61 -32.12 4.40 -1.74
CA LEU A 61 -31.80 3.51 -0.63
C LEU A 61 -30.67 4.04 0.28
N VAL A 62 -29.81 4.88 -0.28
CA VAL A 62 -28.57 5.38 0.32
C VAL A 62 -28.68 6.84 0.75
N ALA A 63 -29.45 7.65 0.01
CA ALA A 63 -29.68 9.06 0.30
C ALA A 63 -30.21 9.25 1.73
N GLY A 64 -29.58 10.17 2.47
CA GLY A 64 -29.94 10.47 3.87
C GLY A 64 -29.26 9.59 4.95
N LYS A 65 -28.56 8.50 4.59
CA LYS A 65 -27.88 7.62 5.55
C LYS A 65 -26.36 7.85 5.56
N GLY A 66 -25.92 8.86 6.32
CA GLY A 66 -24.51 9.27 6.43
C GLY A 66 -23.51 8.12 6.61
N PRO A 67 -23.69 7.18 7.57
CA PRO A 67 -22.78 6.06 7.77
C PRO A 67 -22.68 5.11 6.55
N VAL A 68 -23.80 4.86 5.88
CA VAL A 68 -23.84 3.99 4.69
C VAL A 68 -23.07 4.61 3.54
N VAL A 69 -23.23 5.93 3.33
CA VAL A 69 -22.47 6.68 2.33
C VAL A 69 -20.96 6.59 2.58
N THR A 70 -20.52 6.72 3.84
CA THR A 70 -19.10 6.61 4.19
C THR A 70 -18.54 5.23 3.87
N VAL A 71 -19.27 4.16 4.20
CA VAL A 71 -18.85 2.78 3.88
C VAL A 71 -18.79 2.56 2.37
N LEU A 72 -19.80 3.03 1.62
CA LEU A 72 -19.82 2.88 0.16
C LEU A 72 -18.69 3.68 -0.52
N LYS A 73 -18.36 4.87 -0.02
CA LYS A 73 -17.20 5.64 -0.46
C LYS A 73 -15.90 4.86 -0.22
N ALA A 74 -15.70 4.33 0.98
CA ALA A 74 -14.51 3.54 1.30
C ALA A 74 -14.35 2.29 0.40
N ILE A 75 -15.45 1.58 0.10
CA ILE A 75 -15.42 0.45 -0.84
C ILE A 75 -15.14 0.94 -2.26
N SER A 76 -15.75 2.05 -2.69
CA SER A 76 -15.47 2.65 -4.01
C SER A 76 -14.01 3.08 -4.14
N ASP A 77 -13.39 3.59 -3.07
CA ASP A 77 -12.02 4.08 -3.10
C ASP A 77 -11.01 2.95 -3.39
N LEU A 78 -11.33 1.70 -3.04
CA LEU A 78 -10.53 0.52 -3.43
C LEU A 78 -10.43 0.37 -4.96
N GLY A 79 -11.48 0.74 -5.70
CA GLY A 79 -11.47 0.80 -7.16
C GLY A 79 -10.91 2.10 -7.74
N GLY A 80 -10.44 3.02 -6.89
CA GLY A 80 -9.92 4.31 -7.28
C GLY A 80 -8.55 4.21 -7.95
N ARG A 81 -8.30 5.09 -8.92
CA ARG A 81 -7.01 5.12 -9.66
C ARG A 81 -5.78 5.16 -8.75
N PRO A 82 -5.72 5.97 -7.67
CA PRO A 82 -4.55 5.99 -6.80
C PRO A 82 -4.27 4.61 -6.18
N VAL A 83 -5.28 3.98 -5.58
CA VAL A 83 -5.15 2.67 -4.93
C VAL A 83 -4.67 1.61 -5.92
N LEU A 84 -5.27 1.55 -7.10
CA LEU A 84 -4.92 0.56 -8.12
C LEU A 84 -3.49 0.75 -8.65
N ILE A 85 -3.07 1.99 -8.92
CA ILE A 85 -1.69 2.29 -9.37
C ILE A 85 -0.69 1.88 -8.29
N TRP A 86 -0.96 2.19 -7.02
CA TRP A 86 -0.09 1.80 -5.92
C TRP A 86 0.02 0.29 -5.78
N LEU A 87 -1.11 -0.40 -5.77
CA LEU A 87 -1.19 -1.85 -5.67
C LEU A 87 -0.40 -2.55 -6.78
N VAL A 88 -0.58 -2.12 -8.03
CA VAL A 88 0.14 -2.67 -9.20
C VAL A 88 1.63 -2.32 -9.14
N THR A 89 1.98 -1.09 -8.76
CA THR A 89 3.39 -0.65 -8.63
C THR A 89 4.14 -1.48 -7.61
N ILE A 90 3.55 -1.69 -6.43
CA ILE A 90 4.13 -2.53 -5.38
C ILE A 90 4.33 -3.96 -5.88
N ALA A 91 3.33 -4.53 -6.57
CA ALA A 91 3.43 -5.88 -7.13
C ALA A 91 4.53 -5.97 -8.19
N VAL A 92 4.63 -4.99 -9.09
CA VAL A 92 5.67 -4.90 -10.13
C VAL A 92 7.05 -4.82 -9.50
N ILE A 93 7.25 -3.93 -8.53
CA ILE A 93 8.53 -3.79 -7.81
C ILE A 93 8.90 -5.11 -7.13
N GLY A 94 7.95 -5.73 -6.42
CA GLY A 94 8.15 -7.02 -5.77
C GLY A 94 8.54 -8.14 -6.75
N LEU A 95 7.91 -8.19 -7.93
CA LEU A 95 8.25 -9.16 -8.97
C LEU A 95 9.62 -8.88 -9.60
N LEU A 96 9.96 -7.62 -9.87
CA LEU A 96 11.28 -7.24 -10.39
C LEU A 96 12.39 -7.58 -9.41
N ILE A 97 12.18 -7.33 -8.11
CA ILE A 97 13.07 -7.73 -7.03
C ILE A 97 13.29 -9.25 -7.02
N ARG A 98 12.21 -10.02 -7.19
CA ARG A 98 12.26 -11.49 -7.30
C ARG A 98 12.73 -11.98 -8.67
N ARG A 99 13.26 -11.11 -9.53
CA ARG A 99 13.74 -11.40 -10.89
C ARG A 99 12.67 -11.98 -11.83
N GLN A 100 11.39 -11.81 -11.50
CA GLN A 100 10.24 -12.21 -12.29
C GLN A 100 9.81 -11.10 -13.27
N SER A 101 10.75 -10.65 -14.10
CA SER A 101 10.56 -9.53 -15.04
C SER A 101 9.42 -9.73 -16.04
N ARG A 102 9.13 -10.99 -16.37
CA ARG A 102 8.07 -11.38 -17.31
C ARG A 102 6.68 -11.02 -16.78
N LEU A 103 6.41 -11.42 -15.53
CA LEU A 103 5.17 -11.12 -14.84
C LEU A 103 5.04 -9.63 -14.54
N ALA A 104 6.16 -8.95 -14.23
CA ALA A 104 6.20 -7.50 -14.08
C ALA A 104 5.80 -6.78 -15.39
N VAL A 105 6.38 -7.16 -16.53
CA VAL A 105 6.02 -6.62 -17.84
C VAL A 105 4.55 -6.87 -18.17
N TYR A 106 4.02 -8.06 -17.86
CA TYR A 106 2.60 -8.35 -18.03
C TYR A 106 1.71 -7.39 -17.22
N LEU A 107 2.02 -7.16 -15.94
CA LEU A 107 1.26 -6.23 -15.09
C LEU A 107 1.34 -4.79 -15.60
N ILE A 108 2.52 -4.34 -16.04
CA ILE A 108 2.72 -3.00 -16.59
C ILE A 108 1.87 -2.82 -17.85
N ILE A 109 1.97 -3.73 -18.83
CA ILE A 109 1.23 -3.63 -20.09
C ILE A 109 -0.28 -3.68 -19.82
N THR A 110 -0.72 -4.60 -18.96
CA THR A 110 -2.14 -4.77 -18.62
C THR A 110 -2.69 -3.53 -17.90
N GLY A 111 -1.94 -2.95 -16.96
CA GLY A 111 -2.33 -1.74 -16.24
C GLY A 111 -2.33 -0.49 -17.11
N VAL A 112 -1.27 -0.26 -17.90
CA VAL A 112 -1.15 0.88 -18.83
C VAL A 112 -2.27 0.84 -19.86
N GLY A 113 -2.61 -0.34 -20.39
CA GLY A 113 -3.75 -0.47 -21.30
C GLY A 113 -5.07 -0.04 -20.69
N GLY A 114 -5.33 -0.40 -19.42
CA GLY A 114 -6.52 0.09 -18.71
C GLY A 114 -6.55 1.62 -18.57
N LEU A 115 -5.40 2.25 -18.33
CA LEU A 115 -5.26 3.72 -18.25
C LEU A 115 -5.49 4.42 -19.58
N ILE A 116 -5.21 3.76 -20.70
CA ILE A 116 -5.42 4.30 -22.05
C ILE A 116 -6.88 4.06 -22.49
N LEU A 117 -7.43 2.89 -22.22
CA LEU A 117 -8.78 2.50 -22.66
C LEU A 117 -9.87 3.38 -22.03
N ASP A 118 -9.80 3.65 -20.72
CA ASP A 118 -10.81 4.46 -20.02
C ASP A 118 -11.03 5.85 -20.64
N PRO A 119 -10.02 6.74 -20.77
CA PRO A 119 -10.20 8.05 -21.37
C PRO A 119 -10.54 7.99 -22.86
N SER A 120 -9.97 7.03 -23.61
CA SER A 120 -10.23 6.91 -25.05
C SER A 120 -11.69 6.63 -25.36
N LEU A 121 -12.30 5.69 -24.64
CA LEU A 121 -13.72 5.37 -24.83
C LEU A 121 -14.65 6.47 -24.31
N LYS A 122 -14.27 7.14 -23.22
CA LYS A 122 -15.04 8.29 -22.72
C LYS A 122 -15.12 9.41 -23.74
N ALA A 123 -14.00 9.74 -24.40
CA ALA A 123 -13.96 10.74 -25.44
C ALA A 123 -14.80 10.33 -26.67
N LEU A 124 -14.82 9.03 -27.01
CA LEU A 124 -15.58 8.53 -28.15
C LEU A 124 -17.10 8.55 -27.91
N VAL A 125 -17.55 8.17 -26.71
CA VAL A 125 -18.99 8.01 -26.40
C VAL A 125 -19.64 9.30 -25.94
N GLY A 126 -18.94 10.13 -25.15
CA GLY A 126 -19.46 11.42 -24.72
C GLY A 126 -20.71 11.37 -23.82
N ARG A 127 -21.02 10.25 -23.15
CA ARG A 127 -22.25 10.09 -22.34
C ARG A 127 -22.24 11.00 -21.12
N LEU A 128 -23.35 11.71 -20.90
CA LEU A 128 -23.60 12.51 -19.70
C LEU A 128 -23.88 11.62 -18.49
N ARG A 129 -23.43 12.04 -17.30
CA ARG A 129 -23.63 11.32 -16.03
C ARG A 129 -25.09 11.38 -15.56
N PRO A 130 -25.53 10.44 -14.70
CA PRO A 130 -26.85 10.53 -14.06
C PRO A 130 -27.00 11.85 -13.31
N VAL A 131 -28.17 12.48 -13.44
CA VAL A 131 -28.58 13.60 -12.58
C VAL A 131 -29.54 13.00 -11.56
N VAL A 132 -29.10 12.92 -10.30
CA VAL A 132 -29.90 12.42 -9.17
C VAL A 132 -30.18 13.56 -8.20
N ASP A 133 -31.29 13.50 -7.48
CA ASP A 133 -31.77 14.57 -6.57
C ASP A 133 -30.75 14.97 -5.51
N VAL A 134 -29.87 14.05 -5.08
CA VAL A 134 -28.78 14.32 -4.13
C VAL A 134 -27.44 13.81 -4.69
N PRO A 135 -26.63 14.67 -5.35
CA PRO A 135 -25.30 14.30 -5.82
C PRO A 135 -24.34 14.11 -4.64
N ILE A 136 -23.97 12.85 -4.35
CA ILE A 136 -23.13 12.51 -3.19
C ILE A 136 -21.63 12.76 -3.45
N THR A 137 -21.22 12.78 -4.72
CA THR A 137 -19.83 13.03 -5.17
C THR A 137 -19.79 13.65 -6.57
N HIS A 138 -19.02 14.72 -6.76
CA HIS A 138 -18.76 15.29 -8.09
C HIS A 138 -17.54 14.60 -8.71
N ALA A 139 -17.73 13.94 -9.86
CA ALA A 139 -16.64 13.39 -10.65
C ALA A 139 -16.63 14.05 -12.04
N PRO A 140 -15.54 14.70 -12.47
CA PRO A 140 -15.48 15.35 -13.78
C PRO A 140 -15.53 14.33 -14.93
N GLY A 141 -15.98 14.77 -16.11
CA GLY A 141 -15.97 13.99 -17.36
C GLY A 141 -17.14 13.03 -17.58
N HIS A 142 -17.07 12.24 -18.67
CA HIS A 142 -18.14 11.35 -19.16
C HIS A 142 -18.36 10.10 -18.29
N SER A 143 -19.58 9.54 -18.36
CA SER A 143 -20.01 8.40 -17.53
C SER A 143 -19.63 7.03 -18.08
N PHE A 144 -19.61 6.88 -19.42
CA PHE A 144 -19.41 5.59 -20.08
C PHE A 144 -17.98 5.45 -20.64
N PRO A 145 -17.27 4.33 -20.37
CA PRO A 145 -17.57 3.29 -19.37
C PRO A 145 -17.18 3.72 -17.94
N SER A 146 -17.60 2.94 -16.94
CA SER A 146 -17.16 3.14 -15.55
C SER A 146 -15.69 2.77 -15.36
N GLY A 147 -14.84 3.78 -15.16
CA GLY A 147 -13.40 3.59 -14.93
C GLY A 147 -13.06 2.83 -13.65
N HIS A 148 -13.88 2.91 -12.60
CA HIS A 148 -13.70 2.11 -11.38
C HIS A 148 -14.00 0.63 -11.65
N ALA A 149 -15.05 0.33 -12.42
CA ALA A 149 -15.41 -1.04 -12.79
C ALA A 149 -14.35 -1.66 -13.72
N LEU A 150 -13.91 -0.92 -14.74
CA LEU A 150 -12.82 -1.33 -15.64
C LEU A 150 -11.50 -1.53 -14.89
N GLY A 151 -11.07 -0.52 -14.13
CA GLY A 151 -9.80 -0.53 -13.42
C GLY A 151 -9.72 -1.65 -12.38
N SER A 152 -10.76 -1.82 -11.57
CA SER A 152 -10.81 -2.89 -10.56
C SER A 152 -10.79 -4.28 -11.20
N PHE A 153 -11.56 -4.51 -12.28
CA PHE A 153 -11.55 -5.79 -12.99
C PHE A 153 -10.17 -6.13 -13.55
N VAL A 154 -9.53 -5.17 -14.23
CA VAL A 154 -8.21 -5.35 -14.86
C VAL A 154 -7.12 -5.53 -13.81
N ALA A 155 -7.04 -4.65 -12.80
CA ALA A 155 -5.98 -4.68 -11.80
C ALA A 155 -6.09 -5.89 -10.86
N TYR A 156 -7.25 -6.11 -10.23
CA TYR A 156 -7.41 -7.25 -9.33
C TYR A 156 -7.40 -8.58 -10.09
N GLY A 157 -7.97 -8.63 -11.30
CA GLY A 157 -7.90 -9.81 -12.16
C GLY A 157 -6.47 -10.14 -12.59
N ALA A 158 -5.68 -9.14 -13.00
CA ALA A 158 -4.27 -9.34 -13.37
C ALA A 158 -3.42 -9.80 -12.18
N LEU A 159 -3.60 -9.19 -11.01
CA LEU A 159 -2.92 -9.61 -9.79
C LEU A 159 -3.32 -11.03 -9.39
N LEU A 160 -4.60 -11.36 -9.45
CA LEU A 160 -5.08 -12.72 -9.19
C LEU A 160 -4.40 -13.72 -10.12
N LEU A 161 -4.34 -13.46 -11.42
CA LEU A 161 -3.71 -14.36 -12.40
C LEU A 161 -2.20 -14.55 -12.18
N VAL A 162 -1.52 -13.50 -11.70
CA VAL A 162 -0.07 -13.51 -11.39
C VAL A 162 0.21 -14.26 -10.08
N PHE A 163 -0.61 -14.09 -9.05
CA PHE A 163 -0.37 -14.65 -7.72
C PHE A 163 -1.10 -15.99 -7.46
N LEU A 164 -2.04 -16.40 -8.32
CA LEU A 164 -2.70 -17.72 -8.26
C LEU A 164 -1.72 -18.90 -8.14
N PRO A 165 -0.59 -18.94 -8.89
CA PRO A 165 0.44 -19.95 -8.76
C PRO A 165 1.01 -20.12 -7.35
N ALA A 166 1.17 -19.01 -6.63
CA ALA A 166 1.79 -18.98 -5.30
C ALA A 166 0.84 -19.48 -4.20
N MET A 167 -0.45 -19.65 -4.51
CA MET A 167 -1.47 -20.09 -3.56
C MET A 167 -1.62 -21.61 -3.57
N ARG A 168 -1.76 -22.19 -2.37
CA ARG A 168 -2.13 -23.61 -2.22
C ARG A 168 -3.43 -23.88 -2.96
N ALA A 169 -3.57 -25.05 -3.60
CA ALA A 169 -4.71 -25.39 -4.44
C ALA A 169 -6.09 -25.16 -3.78
N ARG A 170 -6.21 -25.45 -2.47
CA ARG A 170 -7.43 -25.22 -1.67
C ARG A 170 -7.88 -23.76 -1.59
N TRP A 171 -6.95 -22.81 -1.70
CA TRP A 171 -7.21 -21.37 -1.55
C TRP A 171 -7.47 -20.65 -2.89
N ARG A 172 -7.26 -21.32 -4.03
CA ARG A 172 -7.46 -20.72 -5.36
C ARG A 172 -8.92 -20.32 -5.61
N LYS A 173 -9.87 -21.22 -5.33
CA LYS A 173 -11.32 -20.93 -5.50
C LYS A 173 -11.83 -19.82 -4.56
N PRO A 174 -11.50 -19.84 -3.24
CA PRO A 174 -11.81 -18.72 -2.36
C PRO A 174 -11.24 -17.38 -2.84
N ALA A 175 -9.98 -17.35 -3.32
CA ALA A 175 -9.37 -16.12 -3.81
C ALA A 175 -10.10 -15.55 -5.03
N ILE A 176 -10.51 -16.41 -5.97
CA ILE A 176 -11.33 -16.01 -7.13
C ILE A 176 -12.67 -15.43 -6.66
N ALA A 177 -13.33 -16.10 -5.71
CA ALA A 177 -14.60 -15.62 -5.16
C ALA A 177 -14.47 -14.26 -4.46
N VAL A 178 -13.43 -14.07 -3.65
CA VAL A 178 -13.16 -12.79 -2.95
C VAL A 178 -12.93 -11.66 -3.95
N VAL A 179 -12.10 -11.88 -4.98
CA VAL A 179 -11.84 -10.88 -6.03
C VAL A 179 -13.12 -10.57 -6.82
N ALA A 180 -13.91 -11.58 -7.16
CA ALA A 180 -15.18 -11.39 -7.86
C ALA A 180 -16.18 -10.57 -7.03
N VAL A 181 -16.32 -10.87 -5.74
CA VAL A 181 -17.17 -10.12 -4.81
C VAL A 181 -16.67 -8.69 -4.67
N LEU A 182 -15.36 -8.47 -4.54
CA LEU A 182 -14.79 -7.12 -4.44
C LEU A 182 -15.08 -6.28 -5.69
N VAL A 183 -14.83 -6.82 -6.88
CA VAL A 183 -15.10 -6.13 -8.16
C VAL A 183 -16.59 -5.84 -8.33
N PHE A 184 -17.45 -6.78 -7.92
CA PHE A 184 -18.90 -6.60 -7.93
C PHE A 184 -19.34 -5.47 -7.00
N LEU A 185 -18.87 -5.47 -5.74
CA LEU A 185 -19.18 -4.44 -4.76
C LEU A 185 -18.69 -3.05 -5.21
N ILE A 186 -17.49 -2.95 -5.79
CA ILE A 186 -16.98 -1.71 -6.37
C ILE A 186 -17.91 -1.20 -7.48
N GLY A 187 -18.41 -2.07 -8.36
CA GLY A 187 -19.36 -1.67 -9.39
C GLY A 187 -20.69 -1.19 -8.80
N LEU A 188 -21.22 -1.92 -7.82
CA LEU A 188 -22.47 -1.59 -7.14
C LEU A 188 -22.41 -0.23 -6.43
N THR A 189 -21.27 0.09 -5.78
CA THR A 189 -21.12 1.39 -5.11
C THR A 189 -21.16 2.56 -6.10
N ARG A 190 -20.73 2.38 -7.36
CA ARG A 190 -20.82 3.45 -8.38
C ARG A 190 -22.26 3.75 -8.80
N ILE A 191 -23.11 2.74 -8.81
CA ILE A 191 -24.55 2.90 -9.10
C ILE A 191 -25.23 3.55 -7.89
N ALA A 192 -24.96 3.03 -6.68
CA ALA A 192 -25.54 3.51 -5.43
C ALA A 192 -25.15 4.97 -5.09
N LEU A 193 -23.93 5.39 -5.43
CA LEU A 193 -23.49 6.78 -5.27
C LEU A 193 -24.03 7.73 -6.35
N GLY A 194 -24.81 7.23 -7.32
CA GLY A 194 -25.45 8.03 -8.37
C GLY A 194 -24.49 8.59 -9.42
N VAL A 195 -23.30 7.99 -9.58
CA VAL A 195 -22.23 8.54 -10.44
C VAL A 195 -22.08 7.85 -11.78
N HIS A 196 -22.68 6.66 -11.93
CA HIS A 196 -22.67 5.83 -13.15
C HIS A 196 -23.98 5.04 -13.27
N PHE A 197 -24.40 4.74 -14.50
CA PHE A 197 -25.53 3.85 -14.80
C PHE A 197 -25.13 2.38 -14.69
N VAL A 198 -26.12 1.47 -14.64
CA VAL A 198 -25.89 0.02 -14.62
C VAL A 198 -25.14 -0.41 -15.88
N SER A 199 -25.54 0.07 -17.05
CA SER A 199 -24.85 -0.19 -18.31
C SER A 199 -23.40 0.31 -18.34
N ASP A 200 -23.08 1.42 -17.66
CA ASP A 200 -21.69 1.94 -17.58
C ASP A 200 -20.79 0.96 -16.81
N VAL A 201 -21.32 0.33 -15.76
CA VAL A 201 -20.61 -0.67 -14.93
C VAL A 201 -20.45 -1.99 -15.70
N LEU A 202 -21.53 -2.48 -16.32
CA LEU A 202 -21.48 -3.68 -17.16
C LEU A 202 -20.49 -3.53 -18.32
N ALA A 203 -20.49 -2.38 -18.99
CA ALA A 203 -19.54 -2.06 -20.04
C ALA A 203 -18.09 -2.04 -19.50
N GLY A 204 -17.86 -1.46 -18.32
CA GLY A 204 -16.57 -1.48 -17.66
C GLY A 204 -16.06 -2.89 -17.37
N TRP A 205 -16.91 -3.77 -16.85
CA TRP A 205 -16.55 -5.18 -16.60
C TRP A 205 -16.31 -5.97 -17.89
N LEU A 206 -17.15 -5.81 -18.91
CA LEU A 206 -16.98 -6.48 -20.21
C LEU A 206 -15.68 -6.05 -20.89
N LEU A 207 -15.41 -4.74 -20.95
CA LEU A 207 -14.18 -4.22 -21.51
C LEU A 207 -12.95 -4.69 -20.71
N GLY A 208 -13.06 -4.73 -19.38
CA GLY A 208 -12.02 -5.26 -18.50
C GLY A 208 -11.75 -6.74 -18.75
N ALA A 209 -12.80 -7.55 -18.94
CA ALA A 209 -12.69 -8.97 -19.25
C ALA A 209 -12.04 -9.20 -20.63
N VAL A 210 -12.43 -8.42 -21.63
CA VAL A 210 -11.83 -8.47 -22.98
C VAL A 210 -10.35 -8.11 -22.91
N TRP A 211 -10.01 -6.99 -22.29
CA TRP A 211 -8.63 -6.52 -22.18
C TRP A 211 -7.76 -7.51 -21.42
N LEU A 212 -8.20 -7.95 -20.25
CA LEU A 212 -7.48 -8.94 -19.43
C LEU A 212 -7.33 -10.28 -20.17
N GLY A 213 -8.35 -10.71 -20.90
CA GLY A 213 -8.31 -11.92 -21.72
C GLY A 213 -7.31 -11.82 -22.87
N ILE A 214 -7.28 -10.69 -23.58
CA ILE A 214 -6.31 -10.41 -24.66
C ILE A 214 -4.89 -10.41 -24.11
N THR A 215 -4.63 -9.68 -23.02
CA THR A 215 -3.27 -9.61 -22.45
C THR A 215 -2.82 -10.96 -21.91
N ALA A 216 -3.70 -11.73 -21.25
CA ALA A 216 -3.40 -13.08 -20.79
C ALA A 216 -3.12 -14.03 -21.97
N TYR A 217 -3.88 -13.94 -23.06
CA TYR A 217 -3.64 -14.72 -24.27
C TYR A 217 -2.31 -14.35 -24.94
N ALA A 218 -2.02 -13.06 -25.08
CA ALA A 218 -0.76 -12.56 -25.62
C ALA A 218 0.44 -13.04 -24.79
N PHE A 219 0.33 -13.03 -23.46
CA PHE A 219 1.37 -13.57 -22.57
C PHE A 219 1.60 -15.08 -22.78
N ARG A 220 0.52 -15.85 -22.95
CA ARG A 220 0.60 -17.29 -23.24
C ARG A 220 1.25 -17.57 -24.60
N LEU A 221 0.93 -16.76 -25.62
CA LEU A 221 1.57 -16.85 -26.94
C LEU A 221 3.06 -16.54 -26.85
N TRP A 222 3.43 -15.48 -26.15
CA TRP A 222 4.83 -15.12 -25.90
C TRP A 222 5.60 -16.22 -25.15
N ARG A 223 4.98 -16.89 -24.17
CA ARG A 223 5.57 -18.08 -23.51
C ARG A 223 5.82 -19.21 -24.51
N ARG A 224 4.85 -19.47 -25.39
CA ARG A 224 4.95 -20.53 -26.41
C ARG A 224 6.07 -20.25 -27.42
N GLU A 225 6.20 -19.02 -27.90
CA GLU A 225 7.26 -18.60 -28.82
C GLU A 225 8.65 -18.78 -28.20
N ARG A 226 8.77 -18.59 -26.89
CA ARG A 226 10.00 -18.86 -26.14
C ARG A 226 10.19 -20.33 -25.73
N GLY A 227 9.41 -21.25 -26.30
CA GLY A 227 9.52 -22.69 -26.06
C GLY A 227 9.13 -23.14 -24.65
N ARG A 228 8.41 -22.31 -23.88
CA ARG A 228 7.98 -22.65 -22.52
C ARG A 228 6.62 -23.36 -22.49
N PRO A 229 6.37 -24.25 -21.52
CA PRO A 229 5.07 -24.87 -21.35
C PRO A 229 4.00 -23.81 -21.04
N VAL A 230 2.79 -24.05 -21.55
CA VAL A 230 1.63 -23.17 -21.39
C VAL A 230 0.56 -23.91 -20.58
N PRO A 231 0.57 -23.80 -19.25
CA PRO A 231 -0.39 -24.48 -18.40
C PRO A 231 -1.80 -23.86 -18.49
N PRO A 232 -2.82 -24.54 -17.93
CA PRO A 232 -4.18 -24.00 -17.84
C PRO A 232 -4.24 -22.70 -17.03
N ILE A 233 -5.11 -21.76 -17.44
CA ILE A 233 -5.29 -20.47 -16.73
C ILE A 233 -5.73 -20.66 -15.27
N SER A 234 -6.39 -21.77 -14.94
CA SER A 234 -6.77 -22.13 -13.56
C SER A 234 -5.58 -22.36 -12.63
N GLU A 235 -4.38 -22.50 -13.18
CA GLU A 235 -3.13 -22.62 -12.43
C GLU A 235 -2.33 -21.31 -12.39
N GLY A 236 -2.81 -20.26 -13.08
CA GLY A 236 -2.17 -18.96 -13.23
C GLY A 236 -1.37 -18.81 -14.53
N LEU A 237 -0.73 -17.64 -14.70
CA LEU A 237 0.04 -17.33 -15.91
C LEU A 237 1.40 -18.05 -15.99
N GLU A 238 2.04 -18.25 -14.84
CA GLU A 238 3.37 -18.84 -14.74
C GLU A 238 3.49 -19.72 -13.47
N PRO A 239 2.98 -20.97 -13.49
CA PRO A 239 3.02 -21.91 -12.37
C PRO A 239 4.42 -22.22 -11.83
N GLU A 240 5.42 -22.24 -12.72
CA GLU A 240 6.84 -22.43 -12.37
C GLU A 240 7.34 -21.35 -11.39
N ALA A 241 6.89 -20.10 -11.57
CA ALA A 241 7.22 -19.02 -10.64
C ALA A 241 6.45 -19.13 -9.31
N GLY A 242 5.48 -20.06 -9.19
CA GLY A 242 4.72 -20.28 -7.96
C GLY A 242 5.60 -20.67 -6.77
N GLU A 243 6.70 -21.40 -7.00
CA GLU A 243 7.69 -21.73 -5.95
C GLU A 243 8.44 -20.48 -5.45
N GLU A 244 8.81 -19.58 -6.35
CA GLU A 244 9.57 -18.36 -6.05
C GLU A 244 8.69 -17.21 -5.55
N ILE A 245 7.40 -17.20 -5.92
CA ILE A 245 6.42 -16.17 -5.54
C ILE A 245 5.77 -16.47 -4.19
N LYS A 246 6.04 -17.63 -3.57
CA LYS A 246 5.50 -18.00 -2.23
C LYS A 246 5.60 -16.82 -1.25
N PRO A 247 4.57 -16.57 -0.43
CA PRO A 247 4.64 -15.58 0.66
C PRO A 247 5.86 -15.83 1.54
N ALA A 248 6.35 -14.79 2.22
CA ALA A 248 7.35 -14.96 3.27
C ALA A 248 6.86 -16.05 4.25
N PRO A 249 7.71 -17.01 4.66
CA PRO A 249 7.31 -18.05 5.58
C PRO A 249 6.73 -17.39 6.85
N ALA A 250 5.70 -18.01 7.43
CA ALA A 250 5.26 -17.60 8.75
C ALA A 250 6.40 -17.91 9.72
N GLU A 251 7.01 -16.88 10.31
CA GLU A 251 8.01 -17.06 11.36
C GLU A 251 7.28 -17.64 12.57
N GLU A 252 7.62 -18.87 12.98
CA GLU A 252 6.94 -19.59 14.09
C GLU A 252 6.98 -18.76 15.38
N HIS A 253 8.01 -17.94 15.57
CA HIS A 253 8.15 -17.01 16.69
C HIS A 253 8.54 -15.60 16.21
N LEU A 254 7.54 -14.81 15.77
CA LEU A 254 7.70 -13.37 15.50
C LEU A 254 8.27 -12.60 16.70
N LEU A 255 7.83 -13.00 17.90
CA LEU A 255 8.33 -12.56 19.19
C LEU A 255 8.61 -13.84 19.99
N GLU A 256 9.78 -13.94 20.61
CA GLU A 256 10.20 -15.10 21.40
C GLU A 256 9.22 -15.38 22.55
N HIS A 257 8.68 -14.32 23.17
CA HIS A 257 7.73 -14.39 24.26
C HIS A 257 6.58 -13.37 24.06
N PRO A 258 5.50 -13.72 23.33
CA PRO A 258 4.51 -12.74 22.88
C PRO A 258 3.78 -12.04 24.04
N ARG A 259 3.51 -12.74 25.16
CA ARG A 259 2.83 -12.14 26.31
C ARG A 259 3.71 -11.12 27.03
N SER A 260 4.98 -11.43 27.26
CA SER A 260 5.90 -10.49 27.90
C SER A 260 6.22 -9.33 26.97
N SER A 261 6.43 -9.57 25.67
CA SER A 261 6.63 -8.50 24.70
C SER A 261 5.44 -7.54 24.62
N VAL A 262 4.20 -8.05 24.65
CA VAL A 262 3.01 -7.17 24.70
C VAL A 262 2.99 -6.36 26.00
N ALA A 263 3.31 -6.97 27.15
CA ALA A 263 3.39 -6.26 28.42
C ALA A 263 4.50 -5.18 28.41
N GLU A 264 5.68 -5.49 27.87
CA GLU A 264 6.80 -4.55 27.70
C GLU A 264 6.41 -3.37 26.80
N LEU A 265 5.70 -3.63 25.69
CA LEU A 265 5.21 -2.57 24.81
C LEU A 265 4.19 -1.67 25.51
N VAL A 266 3.28 -2.24 26.29
CA VAL A 266 2.27 -1.46 27.05
C VAL A 266 2.94 -0.64 28.15
N VAL A 267 3.82 -1.25 28.95
CA VAL A 267 4.56 -0.56 30.01
C VAL A 267 5.45 0.53 29.41
N GLY A 268 6.17 0.22 28.34
CA GLY A 268 7.00 1.19 27.64
C GLY A 268 6.17 2.32 27.03
N TRP A 269 5.00 2.04 26.46
CA TRP A 269 4.07 3.08 25.99
C TRP A 269 3.65 4.01 27.13
N VAL A 270 3.31 3.48 28.31
CA VAL A 270 2.94 4.28 29.49
C VAL A 270 4.11 5.13 29.98
N ILE A 271 5.34 4.60 29.98
CA ILE A 271 6.54 5.36 30.37
C ILE A 271 6.83 6.49 29.38
N VAL A 272 6.77 6.21 28.07
CA VAL A 272 6.98 7.23 27.03
C VAL A 272 5.90 8.30 27.12
N PHE A 273 4.63 7.90 27.28
CA PHE A 273 3.53 8.82 27.49
C PHE A 273 3.75 9.68 28.75
N GLY A 274 4.18 9.09 29.87
CA GLY A 274 4.49 9.81 31.10
C GLY A 274 5.62 10.84 30.92
N ALA A 275 6.68 10.48 30.20
CA ALA A 275 7.77 11.40 29.87
C ALA A 275 7.30 12.56 28.98
N LEU A 276 6.47 12.27 27.96
CA LEU A 276 5.88 13.28 27.08
C LEU A 276 4.92 14.18 27.82
N TYR A 277 4.09 13.63 28.71
CA TYR A 277 3.19 14.39 29.55
C TYR A 277 3.97 15.33 30.47
N GLY A 278 4.99 14.82 31.18
CA GLY A 278 5.82 15.62 32.06
C GLY A 278 6.53 16.76 31.32
N PHE A 279 7.17 16.45 30.19
CA PHE A 279 7.84 17.47 29.37
C PHE A 279 6.84 18.46 28.76
N GLY A 280 5.72 17.98 28.23
CA GLY A 280 4.65 18.77 27.64
C GLY A 280 4.02 19.75 28.64
N MET A 281 3.69 19.27 29.85
CA MET A 281 3.15 20.11 30.92
C MET A 281 4.16 21.15 31.41
N PHE A 282 5.45 20.79 31.44
CA PHE A 282 6.50 21.73 31.78
C PHE A 282 6.61 22.85 30.72
N VAL A 283 6.79 22.52 29.44
CA VAL A 283 6.96 23.52 28.38
C VAL A 283 5.70 24.36 28.13
N SER A 284 4.52 23.80 28.37
CA SER A 284 3.25 24.52 28.13
C SER A 284 2.88 25.46 29.26
N TYR A 285 3.10 25.06 30.52
CA TYR A 285 2.53 25.77 31.68
C TYR A 285 3.56 26.27 32.69
N HIS A 286 4.77 25.70 32.71
CA HIS A 286 5.77 25.98 33.74
C HIS A 286 7.08 26.57 33.21
N ALA A 287 7.25 26.67 31.88
CA ALA A 287 8.48 27.16 31.26
C ALA A 287 8.59 28.69 31.21
N LYS A 288 7.64 29.46 31.76
CA LYS A 288 7.71 30.94 31.77
C LYS A 288 9.00 31.41 32.47
N GLY A 289 9.70 32.35 31.85
CA GLY A 289 10.99 32.85 32.35
C GLY A 289 12.19 31.93 32.13
N THR A 290 12.00 30.78 31.47
CA THR A 290 13.09 29.88 31.08
C THR A 290 13.49 30.11 29.62
N PHE A 291 14.65 29.58 29.25
CA PHE A 291 15.14 29.56 27.86
C PHE A 291 14.13 28.95 26.87
N PHE A 292 13.35 27.95 27.30
CA PHE A 292 12.34 27.30 26.45
C PHE A 292 11.21 28.25 26.05
N ALA A 293 10.72 29.08 26.97
CA ALA A 293 9.69 30.08 26.65
C ALA A 293 10.21 31.15 25.67
N THR A 294 11.48 31.55 25.81
CA THR A 294 12.12 32.47 24.86
C THR A 294 12.22 31.84 23.48
N LEU A 295 12.73 30.60 23.37
CA LEU A 295 12.80 29.90 22.09
C LEU A 295 11.42 29.76 21.41
N ASP A 296 10.41 29.39 22.20
CA ASP A 296 9.06 29.15 21.71
C ASP A 296 8.31 30.41 21.27
N THR A 297 8.83 31.59 21.62
CA THR A 297 8.30 32.89 21.22
C THR A 297 9.11 33.50 20.08
N GLU A 298 10.43 33.58 20.26
CA GLU A 298 11.34 34.24 19.33
C GLU A 298 11.46 33.51 18.00
N VAL A 299 11.54 32.17 18.00
CA VAL A 299 11.75 31.40 16.76
C VAL A 299 10.53 31.49 15.83
N PRO A 300 9.28 31.26 16.28
CA PRO A 300 8.12 31.45 15.42
C PRO A 300 7.98 32.89 14.89
N GLN A 301 8.26 33.90 15.72
CA GLN A 301 8.23 35.31 15.29
C GLN A 301 9.31 35.61 14.25
N TRP A 302 10.53 35.08 14.44
CA TRP A 302 11.63 35.21 13.50
C TRP A 302 11.30 34.63 12.13
N PHE A 303 10.64 33.46 12.10
CA PHE A 303 10.15 32.85 10.88
C PHE A 303 9.02 33.66 10.22
N ALA A 304 8.03 34.10 11.02
CA ALA A 304 6.92 34.90 10.53
C ALA A 304 7.38 36.20 9.87
N ALA A 305 8.39 36.87 10.45
CA ALA A 305 8.97 38.10 9.91
C ALA A 305 9.77 37.89 8.61
N ARG A 306 10.14 36.66 8.26
CA ARG A 306 10.94 36.31 7.06
C ARG A 306 10.13 35.54 6.03
N ARG A 307 8.80 35.67 6.06
CA ARG A 307 7.95 34.99 5.10
C ARG A 307 8.09 35.59 3.70
N THR A 308 8.21 34.73 2.70
CA THR A 308 8.22 35.10 1.27
C THR A 308 7.37 34.09 0.52
N ASP A 309 6.85 34.46 -0.65
CA ASP A 309 5.98 33.57 -1.45
C ASP A 309 6.69 32.26 -1.82
N THR A 310 7.96 32.35 -2.24
CA THR A 310 8.78 31.18 -2.60
C THR A 310 9.02 30.24 -1.43
N LEU A 311 9.39 30.79 -0.26
CA LEU A 311 9.63 29.97 0.94
C LEU A 311 8.32 29.40 1.50
N THR A 312 7.21 30.11 1.30
CA THR A 312 5.87 29.64 1.68
C THR A 312 5.45 28.44 0.84
N GLU A 313 5.65 28.48 -0.47
CA GLU A 313 5.39 27.34 -1.36
C GLU A 313 6.32 26.16 -1.04
N LEU A 314 7.62 26.42 -0.87
CA LEU A 314 8.59 25.38 -0.52
C LEU A 314 8.26 24.72 0.83
N SER A 315 7.86 25.52 1.83
CA SER A 315 7.43 25.00 3.13
C SER A 315 6.20 24.09 2.99
N TRP A 316 5.26 24.41 2.09
CA TRP A 316 4.08 23.58 1.87
C TRP A 316 4.48 22.18 1.40
N TRP A 317 5.38 22.07 0.42
CA TRP A 317 5.88 20.77 -0.06
C TRP A 317 6.54 19.95 1.04
N TRP A 318 7.43 20.57 1.82
CA TRP A 318 8.05 19.92 2.98
C TRP A 318 7.03 19.46 4.02
N SER A 319 6.00 20.27 4.30
CA SER A 319 4.94 19.88 5.22
C SER A 319 4.11 18.71 4.68
N LYS A 320 3.94 18.59 3.37
CA LYS A 320 3.21 17.48 2.74
C LYS A 320 3.96 16.16 2.79
N PHE A 321 5.29 16.18 2.72
CA PHE A 321 6.08 14.96 2.88
C PHE A 321 5.97 14.35 4.28
N GLY A 322 5.77 15.16 5.32
CA GLY A 322 5.53 14.70 6.68
C GLY A 322 4.06 14.41 7.01
N ASP A 323 3.14 14.53 6.05
CA ASP A 323 1.71 14.30 6.28
C ASP A 323 1.38 12.81 6.39
N THR A 324 0.33 12.48 7.14
CA THR A 324 -0.11 11.12 7.40
C THR A 324 -0.29 10.33 6.10
N HIS A 325 -0.83 10.95 5.04
CA HIS A 325 -0.98 10.30 3.74
C HIS A 325 0.36 9.90 3.12
N ALA A 326 1.37 10.77 3.19
CA ALA A 326 2.69 10.51 2.62
C ALA A 326 3.44 9.43 3.43
N ILE A 327 3.35 9.47 4.75
CA ILE A 327 4.01 8.51 5.65
C ILE A 327 3.39 7.11 5.53
N LEU A 328 2.05 7.04 5.51
CA LEU A 328 1.34 5.78 5.24
C LEU A 328 1.72 5.22 3.88
N LEU A 329 1.82 6.09 2.87
CA LEU A 329 2.20 5.69 1.53
C LEU A 329 3.61 5.08 1.49
N VAL A 330 4.61 5.75 2.08
CA VAL A 330 5.98 5.24 2.13
C VAL A 330 6.04 3.92 2.90
N SER A 331 5.30 3.79 4.01
CA SER A 331 5.21 2.54 4.79
C SER A 331 4.59 1.40 3.98
N LEU A 332 3.50 1.67 3.25
CA LEU A 332 2.81 0.71 2.39
C LEU A 332 3.66 0.24 1.21
N VAL A 333 4.65 1.02 0.78
CA VAL A 333 5.60 0.61 -0.27
C VAL A 333 6.79 -0.13 0.34
N PHE A 334 7.36 0.41 1.43
CA PHE A 334 8.54 -0.14 2.06
C PHE A 334 8.30 -1.54 2.65
N CYS A 335 7.21 -1.74 3.41
CA CYS A 335 6.96 -3.04 4.07
C CYS A 335 6.81 -4.21 3.08
N PRO A 336 6.08 -4.10 1.95
CA PRO A 336 6.07 -5.14 0.93
C PRO A 336 7.42 -5.36 0.25
N ILE A 337 8.22 -4.30 0.03
CA ILE A 337 9.58 -4.43 -0.52
C ILE A 337 10.48 -5.23 0.44
N VAL A 338 10.43 -4.92 1.73
CA VAL A 338 11.11 -5.66 2.80
C VAL A 338 10.72 -7.14 2.77
N LEU A 339 9.42 -7.45 2.70
CA LEU A 339 8.92 -8.83 2.59
C LEU A 339 9.32 -9.50 1.27
N ALA A 340 9.41 -8.73 0.18
CA ALA A 340 9.78 -9.25 -1.14
C ALA A 340 11.26 -9.62 -1.20
N ILE A 341 12.15 -8.78 -0.64
CA ILE A 341 13.60 -8.96 -0.63
C ILE A 341 14.02 -9.96 0.45
N TRP A 342 13.73 -9.65 1.72
CA TRP A 342 14.30 -10.37 2.85
C TRP A 342 13.40 -11.50 3.35
N ARG A 343 12.12 -11.52 2.96
CA ARG A 343 11.15 -12.57 3.35
C ARG A 343 11.04 -12.75 4.88
N ARG A 344 11.21 -11.65 5.63
CA ARG A 344 11.12 -11.61 7.10
C ARG A 344 9.97 -10.71 7.55
N TRP A 345 9.23 -11.15 8.56
CA TRP A 345 8.10 -10.38 9.09
C TRP A 345 8.50 -9.43 10.22
N ARG A 346 9.53 -9.75 11.00
CA ARG A 346 10.03 -8.87 12.09
C ARG A 346 10.30 -7.41 11.68
N PRO A 347 10.98 -7.11 10.54
CA PRO A 347 11.17 -5.71 10.14
C PRO A 347 9.85 -5.00 9.77
N VAL A 348 8.88 -5.72 9.20
CA VAL A 348 7.55 -5.16 8.92
C VAL A 348 6.78 -4.89 10.20
N LEU A 349 6.80 -5.84 11.13
CA LEU A 349 6.19 -5.67 12.45
C LEU A 349 6.79 -4.44 13.16
N PHE A 350 8.11 -4.25 13.08
CA PHE A 350 8.79 -3.10 13.64
C PHE A 350 8.29 -1.77 13.07
N VAL A 351 8.16 -1.63 11.74
CA VAL A 351 7.61 -0.42 11.12
C VAL A 351 6.15 -0.20 11.50
N VAL A 352 5.33 -1.26 11.49
CA VAL A 352 3.91 -1.18 11.85
C VAL A 352 3.74 -0.73 13.31
N LEU A 353 4.47 -1.32 14.24
CA LEU A 353 4.44 -0.93 15.66
C LEU A 353 5.03 0.47 15.88
N ALA A 354 6.04 0.87 15.10
CA ALA A 354 6.58 2.23 15.14
C ALA A 354 5.50 3.26 14.79
N MET A 355 4.79 3.05 13.68
CA MET A 355 3.72 3.95 13.22
C MET A 355 2.49 3.93 14.12
N PHE A 356 2.08 2.75 14.59
CA PHE A 356 0.94 2.63 15.49
C PHE A 356 1.22 3.27 16.87
N GLY A 357 2.40 3.00 17.43
CA GLY A 357 2.80 3.56 18.71
C GLY A 357 3.02 5.07 18.63
N GLU A 358 3.63 5.58 17.55
CA GLU A 358 3.76 7.02 17.33
C GLU A 358 2.39 7.70 17.28
N LEU A 359 1.48 7.22 16.42
CA LEU A 359 0.15 7.81 16.26
C LEU A 359 -0.63 7.81 17.59
N SER A 360 -0.58 6.70 18.33
CA SER A 360 -1.28 6.58 19.62
C SER A 360 -0.67 7.47 20.71
N LEU A 361 0.66 7.52 20.85
CA LEU A 361 1.35 8.38 21.79
C LEU A 361 1.13 9.86 21.48
N PHE A 362 1.18 10.23 20.19
CA PHE A 362 0.89 11.58 19.72
C PHE A 362 -0.53 11.98 20.07
N LEU A 363 -1.54 11.21 19.67
CA LEU A 363 -2.95 11.55 19.90
C LEU A 363 -3.28 11.63 21.40
N ALA A 364 -2.76 10.70 22.20
CA ALA A 364 -2.94 10.73 23.65
C ALA A 364 -2.29 11.97 24.28
N SER A 365 -1.02 12.24 23.95
CA SER A 365 -0.28 13.39 24.50
C SER A 365 -0.91 14.71 24.09
N ALA A 366 -1.29 14.84 22.81
CA ALA A 366 -1.93 16.03 22.28
C ALA A 366 -3.26 16.33 22.98
N ARG A 367 -4.04 15.29 23.30
CA ARG A 367 -5.32 15.42 24.00
C ARG A 367 -5.18 15.79 25.46
N VAL A 368 -4.09 15.40 26.12
CA VAL A 368 -3.91 15.63 27.57
C VAL A 368 -3.15 16.91 27.87
N VAL A 369 -2.15 17.26 27.05
CA VAL A 369 -1.35 18.49 27.27
C VAL A 369 -2.11 19.74 26.81
N GLU A 370 -2.94 19.61 25.77
CA GLU A 370 -3.78 20.70 25.21
C GLU A 370 -3.02 22.01 24.93
N ARG A 371 -1.76 21.87 24.48
CA ARG A 371 -0.89 23.03 24.27
C ARG A 371 -1.41 23.95 23.15
N PRO A 372 -1.51 25.27 23.39
CA PRO A 372 -1.85 26.24 22.35
C PRO A 372 -0.73 26.35 21.31
N ARG A 373 -1.10 26.64 20.06
CA ARG A 373 -0.16 26.87 18.96
C ARG A 373 0.57 28.22 19.11
N PRO A 374 1.70 28.42 18.40
CA PRO A 374 2.40 29.69 18.38
C PRO A 374 1.50 30.88 18.07
N PRO A 375 1.69 32.05 18.74
CA PRO A 375 0.86 33.24 18.53
C PRO A 375 1.31 34.02 17.28
N VAL A 376 1.41 33.34 16.14
CA VAL A 376 1.70 33.91 14.82
C VAL A 376 0.64 33.44 13.82
N GLU A 377 0.54 34.10 12.67
CA GLU A 377 -0.40 33.70 11.63
C GLU A 377 -0.14 32.27 11.16
N ASN A 378 -1.18 31.43 11.21
CA ASN A 378 -1.12 30.01 10.84
C ASN A 378 -1.50 29.81 9.37
N LEU A 379 -0.54 29.34 8.56
CA LEU A 379 -0.72 29.19 7.12
C LEU A 379 -1.55 27.95 6.71
N ASP A 380 -1.79 27.02 7.64
CA ASP A 380 -2.57 25.80 7.39
C ASP A 380 -4.00 25.84 7.99
N GLY A 381 -4.40 26.97 8.56
CA GLY A 381 -5.70 27.12 9.24
C GLY A 381 -5.77 26.40 10.59
N GLN A 382 -7.00 26.22 11.09
CA GLN A 382 -7.25 25.54 12.37
C GLN A 382 -7.17 24.02 12.21
N MET A 383 -6.33 23.38 13.02
CA MET A 383 -6.22 21.92 13.10
C MET A 383 -6.98 21.38 14.30
N PRO A 384 -7.50 20.13 14.23
CA PRO A 384 -8.30 19.54 15.30
C PRO A 384 -7.51 19.10 16.54
N THR A 385 -6.17 19.07 16.47
CA THR A 385 -5.29 18.66 17.57
C THR A 385 -4.44 19.82 18.10
N SER A 386 -3.99 19.70 19.34
CA SER A 386 -3.06 20.64 19.99
C SER A 386 -1.67 20.64 19.32
N SER A 387 -0.78 21.54 19.76
CA SER A 387 0.56 21.69 19.15
C SER A 387 1.57 20.63 19.60
N PHE A 388 1.42 20.07 20.80
CA PHE A 388 2.44 19.22 21.44
C PHE A 388 1.99 17.76 21.58
N PRO A 389 2.86 16.77 21.26
CA PRO A 389 4.04 16.89 20.40
C PRO A 389 3.61 17.00 18.93
N SER A 390 4.53 17.34 18.03
CA SER A 390 4.22 17.41 16.60
C SER A 390 4.15 16.02 15.96
N GLY A 391 2.92 15.57 15.59
CA GLY A 391 2.70 14.29 14.92
C GLY A 391 3.39 14.17 13.56
N HIS A 392 3.32 15.19 12.69
CA HIS A 392 4.03 15.19 11.39
C HIS A 392 5.54 14.95 11.56
N ILE A 393 6.15 15.57 12.58
CA ILE A 393 7.58 15.42 12.82
C ILE A 393 7.88 14.06 13.46
N ALA A 394 7.14 13.65 14.49
CA ALA A 394 7.34 12.38 15.19
C ALA A 394 7.17 11.18 14.24
N ALA A 395 6.12 11.18 13.43
CA ALA A 395 5.89 10.15 12.42
C ALA A 395 7.03 10.10 11.39
N THR A 396 7.54 11.26 10.95
CA THR A 396 8.69 11.35 10.03
C THR A 396 9.95 10.75 10.66
N ILE A 397 10.28 11.11 11.91
CA ILE A 397 11.44 10.53 12.61
C ILE A 397 11.27 9.02 12.75
N CYS A 398 10.13 8.55 13.26
CA CYS A 398 9.88 7.13 13.48
C CYS A 398 10.02 6.31 12.19
N LEU A 399 9.43 6.78 11.07
CA LEU A 399 9.47 6.05 9.81
C LEU A 399 10.88 5.98 9.23
N TRP A 400 11.55 7.12 9.08
CA TRP A 400 12.87 7.15 8.44
C TRP A 400 13.94 6.52 9.31
N SER A 401 13.89 6.68 10.64
CA SER A 401 14.76 5.95 11.56
C SER A 401 14.52 4.45 11.50
N ALA A 402 13.25 4.00 11.45
CA ALA A 402 12.96 2.58 11.33
C ALA A 402 13.50 1.98 10.02
N MET A 403 13.29 2.67 8.90
CA MET A 403 13.84 2.27 7.61
C MET A 403 15.37 2.23 7.63
N ALA A 404 16.03 3.22 8.22
CA ALA A 404 17.49 3.26 8.36
C ALA A 404 18.03 2.10 9.21
N ILE A 405 17.44 1.83 10.37
CA ILE A 405 17.83 0.72 11.26
C ILE A 405 17.73 -0.62 10.53
N ILE A 406 16.65 -0.85 9.78
CA ILE A 406 16.44 -2.09 9.04
C ILE A 406 17.45 -2.22 7.89
N VAL A 407 17.57 -1.19 7.05
CA VAL A 407 18.41 -1.24 5.85
C VAL A 407 19.88 -1.34 6.21
N PHE A 408 20.34 -0.56 7.20
CA PHE A 408 21.75 -0.46 7.56
C PHE A 408 22.35 -1.81 7.97
N ALA A 409 21.62 -2.61 8.73
CA ALA A 409 22.09 -3.92 9.17
C ALA A 409 22.06 -4.98 8.06
N ARG A 410 21.26 -4.78 6.99
CA ARG A 410 20.98 -5.80 5.97
C ARG A 410 21.70 -5.56 4.64
N THR A 411 22.46 -4.47 4.52
CA THR A 411 23.20 -4.18 3.30
C THR A 411 24.54 -3.50 3.58
N ASP A 412 25.58 -3.96 2.88
CA ASP A 412 26.92 -3.32 2.89
C ASP A 412 27.13 -2.35 1.74
N ARG A 413 26.11 -2.15 0.91
CA ARG A 413 26.18 -1.24 -0.23
C ARG A 413 26.16 0.20 0.23
N TRP A 414 26.83 1.08 -0.51
CA TRP A 414 26.95 2.52 -0.21
C TRP A 414 25.58 3.21 -0.04
N TRP A 415 24.54 2.74 -0.75
CA TRP A 415 23.20 3.32 -0.70
C TRP A 415 22.51 3.17 0.66
N ARG A 416 23.03 2.37 1.59
CA ARG A 416 22.52 2.36 2.99
C ARG A 416 22.61 3.73 3.65
N TRP A 417 23.64 4.51 3.28
CA TRP A 417 23.83 5.85 3.77
C TRP A 417 22.77 6.83 3.27
N LEU A 418 22.09 6.54 2.17
CA LEU A 418 20.94 7.34 1.73
C LEU A 418 19.82 7.29 2.78
N PHE A 419 19.53 6.11 3.35
CA PHE A 419 18.50 5.96 4.38
C PHE A 419 18.90 6.65 5.68
N VAL A 420 20.18 6.57 6.07
CA VAL A 420 20.72 7.29 7.22
C VAL A 420 20.63 8.80 7.01
N ALA A 421 21.01 9.31 5.83
CA ALA A 421 20.91 10.72 5.49
C ALA A 421 19.45 11.20 5.50
N MET A 422 18.52 10.42 4.94
CA MET A 422 17.09 10.75 4.94
C MET A 422 16.48 10.73 6.35
N ALA A 423 16.97 9.88 7.26
CA ALA A 423 16.58 9.91 8.67
C ALA A 423 16.94 11.21 9.40
N VAL A 424 17.80 12.05 8.81
CA VAL A 424 18.15 13.37 9.34
C VAL A 424 17.49 14.48 8.51
N ILE A 425 17.65 14.44 7.18
CA ILE A 425 17.18 15.48 6.27
C ILE A 425 15.64 15.62 6.33
N MET A 426 14.91 14.50 6.35
CA MET A 426 13.45 14.54 6.31
C MET A 426 12.85 15.15 7.58
N PRO A 427 13.21 14.70 8.80
CA PRO A 427 12.75 15.34 10.02
C PRO A 427 13.10 16.83 10.12
N ILE A 428 14.30 17.24 9.74
CA ILE A 428 14.72 18.65 9.80
C ILE A 428 13.91 19.49 8.82
N GLY A 429 13.75 19.02 7.57
CA GLY A 429 12.97 19.74 6.55
C GLY A 429 11.49 19.88 6.94
N VAL A 430 10.88 18.80 7.45
CA VAL A 430 9.51 18.83 7.97
C VAL A 430 9.41 19.76 9.18
N ALA A 431 10.27 19.61 10.19
CA ALA A 431 10.25 20.44 11.40
C ALA A 431 10.38 21.94 11.09
N THR A 432 11.35 22.29 10.25
CA THR A 432 11.58 23.67 9.81
C THR A 432 10.35 24.23 9.09
N SER A 433 9.76 23.46 8.19
CA SER A 433 8.51 23.84 7.52
C SER A 433 7.36 24.06 8.51
N ARG A 434 7.16 23.14 9.46
CA ARG A 434 6.06 23.22 10.44
C ARG A 434 6.20 24.44 11.37
N MET A 435 7.42 24.79 11.75
CA MET A 435 7.71 26.01 12.51
C MET A 435 7.52 27.28 11.64
N TYR A 436 8.03 27.27 10.40
CA TYR A 436 7.88 28.37 9.45
C TYR A 436 6.41 28.75 9.21
N ARG A 437 5.56 27.73 9.05
CA ARG A 437 4.11 27.87 8.81
C ARG A 437 3.32 28.27 10.07
N GLY A 438 3.99 28.45 11.20
CA GLY A 438 3.40 28.88 12.48
C GLY A 438 2.74 27.75 13.28
N MET A 439 2.81 26.50 12.81
CA MET A 439 1.99 25.43 13.34
C MET A 439 2.50 24.83 14.66
N HIS A 440 3.80 24.90 14.90
CA HIS A 440 4.46 24.25 16.04
C HIS A 440 5.60 25.10 16.60
N HIS A 441 5.84 24.96 17.90
CA HIS A 441 6.97 25.54 18.61
C HIS A 441 8.24 24.67 18.47
N PRO A 442 9.46 25.22 18.64
CA PRO A 442 10.69 24.44 18.76
C PRO A 442 10.63 23.33 19.81
N THR A 443 9.99 23.55 20.96
CA THR A 443 9.83 22.48 21.97
C THR A 443 8.83 21.39 21.56
N ASP A 444 7.90 21.65 20.63
CA ASP A 444 7.06 20.59 20.03
C ASP A 444 7.92 19.63 19.19
N PHE A 445 8.96 20.16 18.53
CA PHE A 445 9.97 19.35 17.83
C PHE A 445 10.82 18.55 18.81
N MET A 446 11.24 19.14 19.93
CA MET A 446 11.94 18.39 20.99
C MET A 446 11.07 17.26 21.56
N GLY A 447 9.77 17.50 21.76
CA GLY A 447 8.81 16.49 22.17
C GLY A 447 8.68 15.36 21.14
N ALA A 448 8.69 15.69 19.85
CA ALA A 448 8.70 14.68 18.78
C ALA A 448 9.99 13.83 18.81
N ILE A 449 11.17 14.45 19.01
CA ILE A 449 12.43 13.72 19.18
C ILE A 449 12.36 12.80 20.40
N LEU A 450 11.86 13.29 21.53
CA LEU A 450 11.72 12.50 22.76
C LEU A 450 10.81 11.28 22.55
N LEU A 451 9.64 11.49 21.94
CA LEU A 451 8.71 10.42 21.59
C LEU A 451 9.40 9.37 20.73
N SER A 452 9.96 9.81 19.59
CA SER A 452 10.50 8.88 18.60
C SER A 452 11.74 8.15 19.11
N ALA A 453 12.64 8.83 19.85
CA ALA A 453 13.85 8.22 20.38
C ALA A 453 13.53 7.12 21.41
N LEU A 454 12.64 7.40 22.36
CA LEU A 454 12.27 6.42 23.39
C LEU A 454 11.47 5.26 22.78
N TRP A 455 10.50 5.56 21.92
CA TRP A 455 9.65 4.55 21.31
C TRP A 455 10.40 3.63 20.34
N ILE A 456 11.23 4.19 19.45
CA ILE A 456 12.05 3.39 18.53
C ILE A 456 13.08 2.55 19.29
N SER A 457 13.67 3.08 20.37
CA SER A 457 14.61 2.32 21.20
C SER A 457 13.92 1.14 21.88
N LEU A 458 12.75 1.35 22.49
CA LEU A 458 11.95 0.27 23.06
C LEU A 458 11.63 -0.80 22.01
N LEU A 459 11.11 -0.39 20.85
CA LEU A 459 10.78 -1.32 19.78
C LEU A 459 12.00 -2.09 19.27
N TYR A 460 13.16 -1.45 19.23
CA TYR A 460 14.40 -2.10 18.79
C TYR A 460 14.77 -3.25 19.74
N TRP A 461 14.60 -3.04 21.04
CA TRP A 461 14.86 -4.06 22.07
C TRP A 461 13.82 -5.19 22.08
N VAL A 462 12.54 -4.85 21.95
CA VAL A 462 11.44 -5.84 22.02
C VAL A 462 11.31 -6.64 20.73
N VAL A 463 11.28 -5.98 19.57
CA VAL A 463 11.03 -6.64 18.27
C VAL A 463 12.32 -7.25 17.71
N ARG A 464 13.46 -6.60 17.95
CA ARG A 464 14.78 -6.93 17.38
C ARG A 464 14.68 -7.16 15.86
N PRO A 465 14.41 -6.11 15.06
CA PRO A 465 14.09 -6.24 13.63
C PRO A 465 15.17 -6.90 12.77
N ASN A 466 16.41 -7.01 13.26
CA ASN A 466 17.55 -7.56 12.54
C ASN A 466 18.19 -8.76 13.25
N ALA A 467 17.51 -9.40 14.20
CA ALA A 467 18.05 -10.54 14.95
C ALA A 467 18.49 -11.70 14.05
N ASP A 468 17.80 -11.96 12.94
CA ASP A 468 18.18 -12.97 11.95
C ASP A 468 19.52 -12.68 11.26
N VAL A 469 19.90 -11.41 11.14
CA VAL A 469 21.23 -11.02 10.63
C VAL A 469 22.30 -11.27 11.69
N THR A 470 21.98 -11.01 12.96
CA THR A 470 22.91 -11.19 14.08
C THR A 470 23.16 -12.68 14.37
N GLU A 471 22.13 -13.51 14.23
CA GLU A 471 22.20 -14.97 14.38
C GLU A 471 22.84 -15.64 13.16
N GLY A 472 22.54 -15.18 11.94
CA GLY A 472 23.10 -15.71 10.69
C GLY A 472 24.58 -15.38 10.44
N ASN A 473 25.19 -14.53 11.28
CA ASN A 473 26.61 -14.21 11.27
C ASN A 473 27.40 -14.87 12.42
N ARG A 474 26.76 -15.77 13.19
CA ARG A 474 27.47 -16.66 14.11
C ARG A 474 28.06 -17.80 13.29
N PRO A 475 29.39 -18.06 13.32
CA PRO A 475 29.91 -19.30 12.77
C PRO A 475 29.15 -20.45 13.42
N ALA A 476 28.64 -21.37 12.60
CA ALA A 476 27.77 -22.47 13.01
C ALA A 476 28.45 -23.53 13.91
N ILE A 477 29.65 -23.23 14.39
CA ILE A 477 30.43 -24.06 15.28
C ILE A 477 30.67 -23.21 16.53
N GLU A 478 29.94 -23.52 17.60
CA GLU A 478 30.28 -23.01 18.92
C GLU A 478 31.72 -23.46 19.24
N SER A 479 32.54 -22.55 19.79
CA SER A 479 33.96 -22.81 20.08
C SER A 479 34.23 -24.07 20.90
N GLU A 480 33.23 -24.59 21.61
CA GLU A 480 33.30 -25.88 22.31
C GLU A 480 33.40 -27.07 21.35
N GLN A 481 32.71 -27.05 20.21
CA GLN A 481 32.77 -28.13 19.21
C GLN A 481 34.09 -28.13 18.42
N VAL A 482 34.76 -26.98 18.31
CA VAL A 482 36.11 -26.91 17.72
C VAL A 482 37.13 -27.58 18.64
N HIS A 483 37.01 -27.39 19.96
CA HIS A 483 37.89 -28.03 20.93
C HIS A 483 37.65 -29.54 21.02
N GLU A 484 36.40 -30.01 20.94
CA GLU A 484 36.11 -31.46 20.85
C GLU A 484 36.67 -32.09 19.57
N LEU A 485 36.57 -31.40 18.42
CA LEU A 485 37.10 -31.90 17.16
C LEU A 485 38.64 -31.94 17.14
N ASP A 486 39.29 -30.93 17.73
CA ASP A 486 40.76 -30.90 17.89
C ASP A 486 41.25 -31.98 18.86
N ASP A 487 40.53 -32.27 19.94
CA ASP A 487 40.85 -33.35 20.87
C ASP A 487 40.64 -34.74 20.24
N GLU A 488 39.60 -34.91 19.40
CA GLU A 488 39.39 -36.15 18.63
C GLU A 488 40.47 -36.37 17.56
N LEU A 489 40.87 -35.31 16.84
CA LEU A 489 41.96 -35.37 15.86
C LEU A 489 43.33 -35.60 16.53
N ALA A 490 43.58 -35.01 17.70
CA ALA A 490 44.79 -35.23 18.48
C ALA A 490 44.88 -36.65 19.06
N LYS A 491 43.75 -37.30 19.35
CA LYS A 491 43.69 -38.73 19.70
C LYS A 491 43.92 -39.62 18.49
N ALA A 492 43.32 -39.31 17.34
CA ALA A 492 43.48 -40.07 16.10
C ALA A 492 44.91 -40.02 15.54
N GLY A 493 45.65 -38.92 15.76
CA GLY A 493 47.05 -38.78 15.32
C GLY A 493 48.12 -39.39 16.23
N ARG A 494 47.73 -40.06 17.33
CA ARG A 494 48.65 -40.74 18.27
C ARG A 494 48.59 -42.26 18.20
N GLU A 495 47.71 -42.81 17.37
CA GLU A 495 47.66 -44.24 17.05
C GLU A 495 48.39 -44.46 15.71
N ASP A 496 49.72 -44.38 15.73
CA ASP A 496 50.62 -45.03 14.75
C ASP A 496 52.01 -45.23 15.38
#